data_AF-A0A832GTE1-F1
#
_entry.id   AF-A0A832GTE1-F1
#
_cell.length_a   1.000
_cell.length_b   1.000
_cell.length_c   1.000
_cell.angle_alpha   90.00
_cell.angle_beta   90.00
_cell.angle_gamma   90.00
#
_symmetry.space_group_name_H-M   'P 1'
#
loop_
_entity.id
_entity.type
_entity.pdbx_description
1 polymer ?
#
loop_
_entity_poly.entity_id
_entity_poly.type
_entity_poly.pdbx_seq_one_letter_code
_entity_poly.pdbx_strand_id
1 'polypeptide(L)'
;MNKDRLIGSLILIASVVGIGLYAWLLYAYALIILQITAFIAITAIFGILAWIGYTMATTPPPTPIEDIEKEIESSSKPLNAESAATEENSSKN
;
A
#
# COMPACT_ATOMS: atom_id res chain seq x y z
N MET A 1 -10.68 -12.61 29.56
CA MET A 1 -10.91 -11.14 29.52
C MET A 1 -9.64 -10.30 29.78
N ASN A 2 -8.43 -10.88 29.74
CA ASN A 2 -7.17 -10.16 30.04
C ASN A 2 -6.19 -10.06 28.86
N LYS A 3 -6.51 -10.67 27.71
CA LYS A 3 -5.61 -10.73 26.54
C LYS A 3 -5.42 -9.35 25.91
N ASP A 4 -6.50 -8.59 25.81
CA ASP A 4 -6.49 -7.23 25.24
C ASP A 4 -5.77 -6.23 26.15
N ARG A 5 -5.91 -6.39 27.48
CA ARG A 5 -5.14 -5.62 28.47
C ARG A 5 -3.66 -5.98 28.47
N LEU A 6 -3.31 -7.26 28.26
CA LEU A 6 -1.93 -7.70 28.17
C LEU A 6 -1.24 -7.10 26.93
N ILE A 7 -1.92 -7.13 25.78
CA ILE A 7 -1.42 -6.53 24.53
C ILE A 7 -1.25 -5.03 24.69
N GLY A 8 -2.22 -4.34 25.31
CA GLY A 8 -2.15 -2.91 25.55
C GLY A 8 -1.02 -2.54 26.51
N SER A 9 -0.84 -3.31 27.59
CA SER A 9 0.26 -3.06 28.53
C SER A 9 1.63 -3.35 27.92
N LEU A 10 1.73 -4.37 27.07
CA LEU A 10 2.97 -4.70 26.36
C LEU A 10 3.34 -3.60 25.37
N ILE A 11 2.37 -3.08 24.59
CA ILE A 11 2.60 -1.96 23.66
C ILE A 11 3.03 -0.70 24.42
N LEU A 12 2.43 -0.44 25.59
CA LEU A 12 2.74 0.72 26.42
C LEU A 12 4.17 0.64 26.93
N ILE A 13 4.57 -0.49 27.51
CA ILE A 13 5.93 -0.69 28.01
C ILE A 13 6.94 -0.61 26.87
N ALA A 14 6.65 -1.26 25.73
CA ALA A 14 7.52 -1.20 24.55
C ALA A 14 7.68 0.24 24.03
N SER A 15 6.59 1.03 24.02
CA SER A 15 6.63 2.43 23.61
C SER A 15 7.45 3.28 24.57
N VAL A 16 7.24 3.14 25.89
CA VAL A 16 8.00 3.89 26.91
C VAL A 16 9.49 3.55 26.84
N VAL A 17 9.83 2.27 26.68
CA VAL A 17 11.23 1.83 26.49
C VAL A 17 11.81 2.39 25.19
N GLY A 18 11.05 2.35 24.09
CA GLY A 18 11.49 2.91 22.81
C GLY A 18 11.76 4.41 22.88
N ILE A 19 10.89 5.18 23.55
CA ILE A 19 11.08 6.62 23.76
C ILE A 19 12.31 6.89 24.62
N GLY A 20 12.47 6.14 25.73
CA GLY A 20 13.63 6.28 26.61
C GLY A 20 14.95 5.98 25.91
N LEU A 21 15.01 4.89 25.13
CA LEU A 21 16.18 4.54 24.34
C LEU A 21 16.48 5.57 23.26
N TYR A 22 15.45 6.07 22.55
CA TYR A 22 15.63 7.10 21.53
C TYR A 22 16.16 8.41 22.15
N ALA A 23 15.59 8.84 23.27
CA ALA A 23 16.05 10.02 23.99
C ALA A 23 17.50 9.86 24.48
N TRP A 24 17.87 8.68 24.97
CA TRP A 24 19.25 8.38 25.39
C TRP A 24 20.23 8.40 24.21
N LEU A 25 19.87 7.77 23.08
CA LEU A 25 20.66 7.80 21.86
C LEU A 25 20.81 9.23 21.32
N LEU A 26 19.73 10.01 21.37
CA LEU A 26 19.74 11.41 20.97
C LEU A 26 20.61 12.26 21.90
N TYR A 27 20.66 11.96 23.20
CA TYR A 27 21.54 12.66 24.13
C TYR A 27 23.03 12.31 23.88
N ALA A 28 23.36 11.02 23.74
CA ALA A 28 24.74 10.55 23.59
C ALA A 28 25.31 10.80 22.17
N TYR A 29 24.48 10.67 21.13
CA TYR A 29 24.89 10.70 19.73
C TYR A 29 23.96 11.59 18.88
N ALA A 30 23.60 12.76 19.42
CA ALA A 30 22.64 13.70 18.84
C ALA A 30 22.81 13.89 17.32
N LEU A 31 24.03 14.24 16.90
CA LEU A 31 24.31 14.55 15.49
C LEU A 31 24.11 13.34 14.57
N ILE A 32 24.59 12.16 14.99
CA ILE A 32 24.49 10.93 14.18
C ILE A 32 23.03 10.49 14.06
N ILE A 33 22.27 10.52 15.16
CA ILE A 33 20.85 10.12 15.17
C ILE A 33 20.00 11.07 14.33
N LEU A 34 20.23 12.38 14.44
CA LEU A 34 19.54 13.36 13.61
C LEU A 34 19.88 13.21 12.14
N GLN A 35 21.15 12.95 11.80
CA GLN A 35 21.57 12.68 10.42
C GLN A 35 20.86 11.45 9.86
N ILE A 36 20.79 10.35 10.60
CA ILE A 36 20.09 9.12 10.16
C ILE A 36 18.60 9.40 9.96
N THR A 37 17.96 10.12 10.90
CA THR A 37 16.53 10.45 10.81
C THR A 37 16.24 11.31 9.58
N ALA A 38 17.06 12.34 9.35
CA ALA A 38 16.97 13.19 8.17
C ALA A 38 17.23 12.40 6.88
N PHE A 39 18.21 11.49 6.88
CA PHE A 39 18.49 10.62 5.73
C PHE A 39 17.33 9.70 5.39
N ILE A 40 16.67 9.10 6.40
CA ILE A 40 15.47 8.27 6.19
C ILE A 40 14.34 9.10 5.59
N ALA A 41 14.11 10.32 6.10
CA ALA A 41 13.09 11.22 5.57
C ALA A 41 13.35 11.56 4.09
N ILE A 42 14.60 11.91 3.75
CA ILE A 42 15.00 12.20 2.37
C ILE A 42 14.88 10.94 1.49
N THR A 43 15.32 9.78 2.00
CA THR A 43 15.25 8.51 1.26
C THR A 43 13.82 8.09 0.97
N ALA A 44 12.87 8.34 1.89
CA ALA A 44 11.45 8.11 1.63
C ALA A 44 10.94 8.98 0.47
N ILE A 45 11.29 10.27 0.45
CA ILE A 45 10.92 11.20 -0.62
C ILE A 45 11.54 10.78 -1.95
N PHE A 46 12.85 10.54 -1.97
CA PHE A 46 13.57 10.10 -3.17
C PHE A 46 13.13 8.71 -3.64
N GLY A 47 12.73 7.82 -2.73
CA GLY A 47 12.18 6.52 -3.06
C GLY A 47 10.87 6.64 -3.83
N ILE A 48 9.99 7.56 -3.43
CA ILE A 48 8.75 7.85 -4.15
C ILE A 48 9.06 8.46 -5.52
N LEU A 49 9.97 9.44 -5.60
CA LEU A 49 10.41 10.05 -6.87
C LEU A 49 11.00 9.01 -7.82
N ALA A 50 11.86 8.13 -7.29
CA ALA A 50 12.48 7.05 -8.05
C ALA A 50 11.43 6.03 -8.52
N TRP A 51 10.43 5.71 -7.70
CA TRP A 51 9.33 4.85 -8.10
C TRP A 51 8.52 5.46 -9.24
N ILE A 52 8.17 6.75 -9.16
CA ILE A 52 7.45 7.44 -10.23
C ILE A 52 8.30 7.49 -11.50
N GLY A 53 9.58 7.87 -11.39
CA GLY A 53 10.51 7.89 -12.50
C GLY A 53 10.69 6.51 -13.14
N TYR A 54 10.72 5.46 -12.32
CA TYR A 54 10.75 4.07 -12.77
C TYR A 54 9.48 3.75 -13.57
N THR A 55 8.29 4.07 -13.05
CA THR A 55 7.04 3.81 -13.79
C THR A 55 6.98 4.55 -15.12
N MET A 56 7.41 5.81 -15.22
CA MET A 56 7.43 6.53 -16.50
C MET A 56 8.48 5.99 -17.48
N ALA A 57 9.63 5.54 -16.98
CA ALA A 57 10.66 4.94 -17.82
C ALA A 57 10.27 3.56 -18.34
N THR A 58 9.46 2.82 -17.58
CA THR A 58 9.02 1.46 -17.92
C THR A 58 7.61 1.41 -18.48
N THR A 59 6.91 2.53 -18.64
CA THR A 59 5.69 2.61 -19.43
C THR A 59 6.06 2.85 -20.89
N PRO A 60 6.07 1.81 -21.75
CA PRO A 60 6.06 2.03 -23.19
C PRO A 60 4.83 2.86 -23.55
N PRO A 61 4.94 3.73 -24.57
CA PRO A 61 3.89 4.65 -24.97
C PRO A 61 2.55 3.91 -25.07
N PRO A 62 1.47 4.49 -24.51
CA PRO A 62 0.15 3.87 -24.44
C PRO A 62 -0.22 3.29 -25.80
N THR A 63 -0.51 1.99 -25.83
CA THR A 63 -0.96 1.29 -27.03
C THR A 63 -2.22 1.98 -27.58
N PRO A 64 -2.36 2.08 -28.91
CA PRO A 64 -3.51 2.72 -29.55
C PRO A 64 -4.84 2.23 -28.97
N ILE A 65 -5.75 3.17 -28.73
CA ILE A 65 -7.03 2.98 -28.03
C ILE A 65 -7.90 1.86 -28.66
N GLU A 66 -7.67 1.52 -29.92
CA GLU A 66 -8.39 0.49 -30.70
C GLU A 66 -8.22 -0.94 -30.18
N ASP A 67 -7.09 -1.29 -29.56
CA ASP A 67 -6.87 -2.65 -29.03
C ASP A 67 -7.53 -2.85 -27.66
N ILE A 68 -7.60 -1.78 -26.85
CA ILE A 68 -8.27 -1.77 -25.55
C ILE A 68 -9.79 -1.91 -25.72
N GLU A 69 -10.40 -1.24 -26.71
CA GLU A 69 -11.84 -1.38 -26.99
C GLU A 69 -12.21 -2.82 -27.41
N LYS A 70 -11.38 -3.47 -28.25
CA LYS A 70 -11.62 -4.86 -28.66
C LYS A 70 -11.47 -5.85 -27.50
N GLU A 71 -10.50 -5.67 -26.61
CA GLU A 71 -10.36 -6.53 -25.43
C GLU A 71 -11.53 -6.35 -24.44
N ILE A 72 -11.98 -5.11 -24.20
CA ILE A 72 -13.14 -4.82 -23.34
C ILE A 72 -14.43 -5.41 -23.93
N GLU A 73 -14.63 -5.31 -25.25
CA GLU A 73 -15.80 -5.91 -25.91
C GLU A 73 -15.76 -7.45 -25.91
N SER A 74 -14.56 -8.04 -26.00
CA SER A 74 -14.39 -9.50 -25.90
C SER A 74 -14.61 -10.04 -24.48
N SER A 75 -14.23 -9.27 -23.45
CA SER A 75 -14.34 -9.64 -22.03
C SER A 75 -15.75 -9.41 -21.46
N SER A 76 -16.52 -8.48 -22.02
CA SER A 76 -17.90 -8.16 -21.59
C SER A 76 -18.98 -9.08 -22.15
N LYS A 77 -18.76 -9.68 -23.33
CA LYS A 77 -19.72 -10.64 -23.96
C LYS A 77 -20.01 -11.90 -23.11
N PRO A 78 -19.06 -12.58 -22.44
CA PRO A 78 -19.38 -13.76 -21.64
C PRO A 78 -20.14 -13.44 -20.34
N LEU A 79 -19.96 -12.24 -19.77
CA LEU A 79 -20.53 -11.88 -18.48
C LEU A 79 -22.05 -11.57 -18.55
N ASN A 80 -22.52 -11.03 -19.68
CA ASN A 80 -23.93 -10.66 -19.86
C ASN A 80 -24.83 -11.87 -20.18
N ALA A 81 -24.29 -12.90 -20.85
CA ALA A 81 -25.04 -14.10 -21.20
C ALA A 81 -25.35 -15.00 -19.98
N GLU A 82 -24.48 -15.05 -18.98
CA GLU A 82 -24.68 -15.83 -17.74
C GLU A 82 -25.64 -15.13 -16.76
N SER A 83 -25.60 -13.80 -16.70
CA SER A 83 -26.48 -13.02 -15.81
C SER A 83 -27.95 -13.04 -16.26
N ALA A 84 -28.22 -13.14 -17.58
CA ALA A 84 -29.58 -13.21 -18.11
C ALA A 84 -30.25 -14.59 -17.88
N ALA A 85 -29.48 -15.69 -17.89
CA ALA A 85 -30.02 -17.04 -17.70
C ALA A 85 -30.39 -17.35 -16.23
N THR A 86 -29.77 -16.64 -15.28
CA THR A 86 -29.97 -16.88 -13.84
C THR A 86 -31.20 -16.15 -13.29
N GLU A 87 -31.59 -15.01 -13.87
CA GLU A 87 -32.78 -14.25 -13.42
C GLU A 87 -34.10 -14.82 -13.93
N GLU A 88 -34.14 -15.41 -15.13
CA GLU A 88 -35.39 -15.94 -15.71
C GLU A 88 -35.87 -17.23 -15.01
N ASN A 89 -34.97 -18.04 -14.45
CA ASN A 89 -35.32 -19.30 -13.79
C ASN A 89 -35.68 -19.15 -12.30
N SER A 90 -35.40 -18.00 -11.68
CA SER A 90 -35.75 -17.75 -10.26
C SER A 90 -37.11 -17.05 -10.07
N SER A 91 -37.73 -16.56 -11.15
CA SER A 91 -39.03 -15.86 -11.10
C SER A 91 -40.23 -16.79 -11.36
N LYS A 92 -39.98 -18.08 -11.64
CA LYS A 92 -41.03 -19.02 -12.09
C LYS A 92 -41.32 -20.21 -11.15
N ASN A 93 -40.71 -20.25 -9.95
CA ASN A 93 -40.98 -21.25 -8.91
C ASN A 93 -41.59 -20.63 -7.65
#